data_AF-A0AAV2MLC1-F1
#
_entry.id   AF-A0AAV2MLC1-F1
#
_cell.length_a   1.000
_cell.length_b   1.000
_cell.length_c   1.000
_cell.angle_alpha   90.00
_cell.angle_beta   90.00
_cell.angle_gamma   90.00
#
_symmetry.space_group_name_H-M   'P 1'
#
loop_
_entity.id
_entity.type
_entity.pdbx_description
1 polymer ?
#
loop_
_entity_poly.entity_id
_entity_poly.type
_entity_poly.pdbx_seq_one_letter_code
_entity_poly.pdbx_strand_id
1 'polypeptide(L)'
;MFCPHHLQGPADQVWTRSGLICTCIWTCIWTCSFTTAKMKIASFNIQKFGRNKASDPTVMGILAKIVSRYDIILILEVVDISGTSIKTLLEAINKANRKHHYTLQISSRLGRSRYKEQFMFLYRDDLVNLMDSYQFEDSKTLNQDVFSRDPYILRFKCHTTELQDLVLIPVHTTPEDSDVELDKLYDVFMDIKKKWKTDNVMILGDFNADGSYVSKKEMKTIRIRSDKNFHWLISDDQDTTASKKNSNTYDRIVIYGNDMLEAVVPGSAKPFNFQRAYGLSDELALDVSDHYPVEVTLKSKVPDDEDGGLDEDQLQRALVPAPSTVTVGEEVLALQKENLLLEREKLNLEIQMLKMQMEKLK
;
A
#
# COMPACT_ATOMS: atom_id res chain seq x y z
N MET A 1 37.75 13.86 -66.11
CA MET A 1 38.98 14.11 -66.88
C MET A 1 40.02 14.63 -65.89
N PHE A 2 41.04 13.81 -65.59
CA PHE A 2 42.38 14.11 -65.05
C PHE A 2 42.59 14.98 -63.78
N CYS A 3 43.10 14.31 -62.72
CA CYS A 3 44.16 14.76 -61.78
C CYS A 3 45.42 15.27 -62.56
N PRO A 4 46.45 15.95 -61.98
CA PRO A 4 47.12 15.54 -60.72
C PRO A 4 47.94 16.57 -59.88
N HIS A 5 48.32 16.07 -58.69
CA HIS A 5 49.53 16.20 -57.86
C HIS A 5 50.79 17.04 -58.24
N HIS A 6 51.39 17.58 -57.15
CA HIS A 6 52.85 17.60 -56.77
C HIS A 6 53.83 18.45 -57.61
N LEU A 7 54.95 19.01 -57.14
CA LEU A 7 55.86 18.87 -55.98
C LEU A 7 56.92 20.00 -56.10
N GLN A 8 57.53 20.48 -54.99
CA GLN A 8 58.98 20.75 -54.83
C GLN A 8 59.30 21.52 -53.51
N GLY A 9 60.21 20.98 -52.67
CA GLY A 9 60.75 21.57 -51.42
C GLY A 9 61.97 22.47 -51.65
N PRO A 10 63.04 22.49 -50.81
CA PRO A 10 63.24 22.06 -49.40
C PRO A 10 63.91 23.15 -48.52
N ALA A 11 64.13 22.89 -47.21
CA ALA A 11 65.36 23.22 -46.44
C ALA A 11 65.15 23.16 -44.91
N ASP A 12 65.83 22.19 -44.29
CA ASP A 12 66.59 22.21 -43.02
C ASP A 12 66.24 23.22 -41.90
N GLN A 13 65.88 22.70 -40.72
CA GLN A 13 66.65 22.93 -39.48
C GLN A 13 66.17 22.04 -38.32
N VAL A 14 67.13 21.59 -37.52
CA VAL A 14 67.03 20.61 -36.41
C VAL A 14 67.09 21.36 -35.05
N TRP A 15 66.57 20.70 -34.00
CA TRP A 15 66.66 20.98 -32.54
C TRP A 15 65.60 21.97 -32.01
N THR A 16 64.85 21.78 -30.92
CA THR A 16 65.02 21.00 -29.68
C THR A 16 63.65 20.63 -29.05
N ARG A 17 63.67 19.55 -28.24
CA ARG A 17 62.62 19.02 -27.35
C ARG A 17 61.94 20.07 -26.45
N SER A 18 60.61 19.92 -26.29
CA SER A 18 59.76 20.16 -25.10
C SER A 18 58.33 19.84 -25.54
N GLY A 19 57.73 18.68 -25.30
CA GLY A 19 57.45 18.13 -23.98
C GLY A 19 56.05 18.55 -23.53
N LEU A 20 54.99 18.01 -24.16
CA LEU A 20 53.65 17.96 -23.58
C LEU A 20 52.89 16.76 -24.19
N ILE A 21 52.98 15.63 -23.51
CA ILE A 21 52.13 14.47 -23.79
C ILE A 21 50.77 14.79 -23.17
N CYS A 22 49.78 15.09 -24.02
CA CYS A 22 48.40 15.21 -23.59
C CYS A 22 47.84 13.80 -23.41
N THR A 23 48.00 13.22 -22.22
CA THR A 23 47.29 11.99 -21.85
C THR A 23 45.85 12.37 -21.52
N CYS A 24 44.93 12.18 -22.47
CA CYS A 24 43.50 12.15 -22.19
C CYS A 24 43.22 10.93 -21.29
N ILE A 25 43.16 11.15 -19.97
CA ILE A 25 42.64 10.15 -19.04
C ILE A 25 41.12 10.14 -19.21
N TRP A 26 40.63 9.20 -20.00
CA TRP A 26 39.20 8.90 -20.06
C TRP A 26 38.87 8.08 -18.81
N THR A 27 38.56 8.76 -17.71
CA THR A 27 37.95 8.07 -16.56
C THR A 27 36.53 7.70 -16.95
N CYS A 28 36.35 6.48 -17.48
CA CYS A 28 35.07 5.79 -17.41
C CYS A 28 34.77 5.56 -15.93
N ILE A 29 34.08 6.53 -15.30
CA ILE A 29 33.42 6.30 -14.03
C ILE A 29 32.27 5.35 -14.35
N TRP A 30 32.53 4.06 -14.21
CA TRP A 30 31.49 3.05 -14.15
C TRP A 30 30.78 3.29 -12.83
N THR A 31 29.74 4.14 -12.85
CA THR A 31 28.80 4.19 -11.74
C THR A 31 28.10 2.85 -11.73
N CYS A 32 28.61 1.93 -10.92
CA CYS A 32 27.87 0.73 -10.55
C CYS A 32 26.60 1.24 -9.87
N SER A 33 25.48 1.27 -10.60
CA SER A 33 24.17 1.49 -10.01
C SER A 33 23.90 0.25 -9.18
N PHE A 34 24.27 0.31 -7.89
CA PHE A 34 23.72 -0.60 -6.91
C PHE A 34 22.22 -0.35 -6.92
N THR A 35 21.45 -1.25 -7.53
CA THR A 35 20.02 -1.30 -7.27
C THR A 35 19.91 -1.59 -5.78
N THR A 36 19.38 -0.65 -5.00
CA THR A 36 19.09 -0.89 -3.60
C THR A 36 17.84 -1.74 -3.54
N ALA A 37 17.81 -2.73 -2.65
CA ALA A 37 16.57 -3.42 -2.36
C ALA A 37 15.48 -2.41 -2.00
N LYS A 38 14.23 -2.75 -2.27
CA LYS A 38 13.15 -1.75 -2.28
C LYS A 38 11.96 -2.36 -1.60
N MET A 39 11.46 -1.68 -0.57
CA MET A 39 10.22 -2.10 0.07
C MET A 39 9.06 -1.39 -0.59
N LYS A 40 8.15 -2.15 -1.18
CA LYS A 40 6.98 -1.63 -1.87
C LYS A 40 5.74 -1.72 -1.00
N ILE A 41 5.09 -0.58 -0.79
CA ILE A 41 3.90 -0.45 0.04
C ILE A 41 2.75 0.04 -0.83
N ALA A 42 1.54 -0.47 -0.60
CA ALA A 42 0.36 0.00 -1.32
C ALA A 42 -0.89 0.06 -0.45
N SER A 43 -1.87 0.84 -0.91
CA SER A 43 -3.27 0.73 -0.49
C SER A 43 -4.15 0.44 -1.70
N PHE A 44 -5.19 -0.37 -1.51
CA PHE A 44 -6.11 -0.76 -2.56
C PHE A 44 -7.53 -0.90 -2.02
N ASN A 45 -8.44 -0.01 -2.44
CA ASN A 45 -9.86 -0.26 -2.31
C ASN A 45 -10.26 -1.37 -3.30
N ILE A 46 -10.65 -2.55 -2.78
CA ILE A 46 -11.23 -3.63 -3.57
C ILE A 46 -12.74 -3.59 -3.33
N GLN A 47 -13.47 -2.97 -4.25
CA GLN A 47 -14.91 -2.72 -4.14
C GLN A 47 -15.67 -3.93 -3.58
N LYS A 48 -16.22 -3.79 -2.37
CA LYS A 48 -17.00 -4.83 -1.66
C LYS A 48 -16.33 -6.20 -1.67
N PHE A 49 -15.05 -6.27 -1.29
CA PHE A 49 -14.33 -7.53 -1.19
C PHE A 49 -14.99 -8.48 -0.19
N GLY A 50 -15.58 -9.56 -0.72
CA GLY A 50 -16.25 -10.58 0.06
C GLY A 50 -16.53 -11.84 -0.73
N ARG A 51 -17.36 -12.74 -0.20
CA ARG A 51 -17.57 -14.10 -0.75
C ARG A 51 -17.95 -14.11 -2.24
N ASN A 52 -18.78 -13.17 -2.69
CA ASN A 52 -19.18 -13.12 -4.10
C ASN A 52 -17.98 -12.89 -5.01
N LYS A 53 -17.17 -11.86 -4.72
CA LYS A 53 -15.95 -11.58 -5.48
C LYS A 53 -14.92 -12.70 -5.35
N ALA A 54 -14.76 -13.26 -4.14
CA ALA A 54 -13.84 -14.37 -3.91
C ALA A 54 -14.25 -15.70 -4.55
N SER A 55 -15.49 -15.81 -5.04
CA SER A 55 -15.98 -16.99 -5.75
C SER A 55 -15.59 -17.02 -7.22
N ASP A 56 -15.12 -15.91 -7.78
CA ASP A 56 -14.63 -15.82 -9.16
C ASP A 56 -13.11 -16.13 -9.21
N PRO A 57 -12.70 -17.26 -9.80
CA PRO A 57 -11.28 -17.64 -9.88
C PRO A 57 -10.43 -16.68 -10.73
N THR A 58 -11.04 -16.03 -11.72
CA THR A 58 -10.35 -15.07 -12.60
C THR A 58 -10.00 -13.81 -11.82
N VAL A 59 -10.98 -13.26 -11.10
CA VAL A 59 -10.77 -12.09 -10.23
C VAL A 59 -9.75 -12.42 -9.15
N MET A 60 -9.87 -13.57 -8.50
CA MET A 60 -8.91 -14.00 -7.46
C MET A 60 -7.50 -14.19 -8.01
N GLY A 61 -7.34 -14.71 -9.23
CA GLY A 61 -6.05 -14.81 -9.89
C GLY A 61 -5.41 -13.44 -10.18
N ILE A 62 -6.21 -12.44 -10.55
CA ILE A 62 -5.74 -11.07 -10.76
C ILE A 62 -5.39 -10.42 -9.42
N LEU A 63 -6.24 -10.54 -8.40
CA LEU A 63 -5.98 -10.01 -7.06
C LEU A 63 -4.69 -10.59 -6.47
N ALA A 64 -4.47 -11.90 -6.59
CA ALA A 64 -3.22 -12.54 -6.15
C ALA A 64 -1.99 -11.96 -6.87
N LYS A 65 -2.08 -11.72 -8.19
CA LYS A 65 -1.01 -11.06 -8.96
C LYS A 65 -0.78 -9.61 -8.52
N ILE A 66 -1.82 -8.86 -8.22
CA ILE A 66 -1.71 -7.47 -7.73
C ILE A 66 -1.05 -7.47 -6.36
N VAL A 67 -1.57 -8.23 -5.40
CA VAL A 67 -1.06 -8.27 -4.01
C VAL A 67 0.39 -8.73 -3.96
N SER A 68 0.77 -9.73 -4.78
CA SER A 68 2.13 -10.27 -4.81
C SER A 68 3.20 -9.25 -5.21
N ARG A 69 2.83 -8.06 -5.70
CA ARG A 69 3.76 -6.96 -6.02
C ARG A 69 4.30 -6.23 -4.79
N TYR A 70 3.64 -6.34 -3.64
CA TYR A 70 3.86 -5.46 -2.50
C TYR A 70 4.35 -6.22 -1.28
N ASP A 71 5.26 -5.62 -0.53
CA ASP A 71 5.76 -6.18 0.73
C ASP A 71 4.78 -5.94 1.88
N ILE A 72 4.09 -4.80 1.85
CA ILE A 72 2.93 -4.49 2.67
C ILE A 72 1.84 -3.93 1.77
N ILE A 73 0.61 -4.44 1.87
CA ILE A 73 -0.56 -3.85 1.21
C ILE A 73 -1.74 -3.75 2.18
N LEU A 74 -2.36 -2.57 2.19
CA LEU A 74 -3.65 -2.32 2.82
C LEU A 74 -4.78 -2.58 1.82
N ILE A 75 -5.70 -3.48 2.16
CA ILE A 75 -6.94 -3.73 1.44
C ILE A 75 -8.10 -3.09 2.20
N LEU A 76 -8.91 -2.31 1.49
CA LEU A 76 -10.13 -1.66 2.00
C LEU A 76 -11.38 -2.42 1.54
N GLU A 77 -12.55 -2.02 2.05
CA GLU A 77 -13.86 -2.59 1.70
C GLU A 77 -14.00 -4.11 1.92
N VAL A 78 -13.32 -4.67 2.93
CA VAL A 78 -13.52 -6.08 3.29
C VAL A 78 -14.83 -6.26 4.04
N VAL A 79 -15.82 -6.91 3.44
CA VAL A 79 -17.21 -6.98 3.96
C VAL A 79 -17.60 -8.37 4.50
N ASP A 80 -16.77 -9.39 4.32
CA ASP A 80 -17.12 -10.79 4.62
C ASP A 80 -16.99 -11.18 6.09
N ILE A 81 -18.14 -11.28 6.76
CA ILE A 81 -18.27 -11.71 8.17
C ILE A 81 -17.69 -13.12 8.42
N SER A 82 -17.74 -14.02 7.43
CA SER A 82 -17.31 -15.41 7.65
C SER A 82 -15.78 -15.59 7.69
N GLY A 83 -15.04 -14.62 7.15
CA GLY A 83 -13.61 -14.72 6.91
C GLY A 83 -13.20 -15.65 5.76
N THR A 84 -14.16 -16.20 5.00
CA THR A 84 -13.87 -17.16 3.92
C THR A 84 -13.09 -16.50 2.79
N SER A 85 -13.54 -15.34 2.31
CA SER A 85 -12.87 -14.59 1.23
C SER A 85 -11.44 -14.19 1.59
N ILE A 86 -11.22 -13.79 2.85
CA ILE A 86 -9.90 -13.47 3.40
C ILE A 86 -8.98 -14.68 3.32
N LYS A 87 -9.43 -15.83 3.84
CA LYS A 87 -8.68 -17.09 3.80
C LYS A 87 -8.36 -17.51 2.36
N THR A 88 -9.35 -17.47 1.46
CA THR A 88 -9.18 -17.84 0.05
C THR A 88 -8.13 -16.95 -0.63
N LEU A 89 -8.13 -15.64 -0.36
CA LEU A 89 -7.14 -14.73 -0.94
C LEU A 89 -5.72 -15.02 -0.43
N LEU A 90 -5.56 -15.18 0.89
CA LEU A 90 -4.26 -15.47 1.47
C LEU A 90 -3.69 -16.80 0.95
N GLU A 91 -4.52 -17.84 0.88
CA GLU A 91 -4.12 -19.13 0.31
C GLU A 91 -3.72 -19.01 -1.17
N ALA A 92 -4.47 -18.22 -1.97
CA ALA A 92 -4.13 -18.00 -3.37
C ALA A 92 -2.79 -17.26 -3.54
N ILE A 93 -2.52 -16.25 -2.71
CA ILE A 93 -1.26 -15.50 -2.72
C ILE A 93 -0.09 -16.40 -2.32
N ASN A 94 -0.20 -17.10 -1.19
CA ASN A 94 0.87 -17.97 -0.67
C ASN A 94 1.11 -19.21 -1.54
N LYS A 95 0.10 -19.67 -2.28
CA LYS A 95 0.28 -20.71 -3.30
C LYS A 95 1.05 -20.20 -4.52
N ALA A 96 0.83 -18.94 -4.91
CA ALA A 96 1.48 -18.32 -6.06
C ALA A 96 2.91 -17.81 -5.74
N ASN A 97 3.19 -17.45 -4.48
CA ASN A 97 4.48 -16.92 -4.06
C ASN A 97 5.29 -17.96 -3.27
N ARG A 98 6.39 -18.44 -3.86
CA ARG A 98 7.29 -19.42 -3.23
C ARG A 98 8.41 -18.79 -2.41
N LYS A 99 8.75 -17.53 -2.69
CA LYS A 99 9.91 -16.85 -2.08
C LYS A 99 9.53 -16.19 -0.76
N HIS A 100 8.39 -15.52 -0.75
CA HIS A 100 7.91 -14.77 0.40
C HIS A 100 6.57 -15.34 0.85
N HIS A 101 6.45 -15.56 2.15
CA HIS A 101 5.21 -15.96 2.77
C HIS A 101 4.47 -14.70 3.25
N TYR A 102 3.19 -14.59 2.91
CA TYR A 102 2.32 -13.55 3.45
C TYR A 102 1.63 -14.03 4.71
N THR A 103 1.57 -13.13 5.68
CA THR A 103 0.60 -13.17 6.76
C THR A 103 -0.33 -11.95 6.64
N LEU A 104 -1.32 -11.85 7.53
CA LEU A 104 -2.23 -10.72 7.56
C LEU A 104 -2.40 -10.16 8.96
N GLN A 105 -3.08 -9.02 9.04
CA GLN A 105 -3.66 -8.46 10.26
C GLN A 105 -4.91 -7.68 9.83
N ILE A 106 -6.02 -7.82 10.55
CA ILE A 106 -7.30 -7.24 10.14
C ILE A 106 -8.04 -6.59 11.31
N SER A 107 -8.72 -5.47 11.02
CA SER A 107 -9.47 -4.69 12.00
C SER A 107 -10.75 -5.38 12.46
N SER A 108 -11.38 -4.83 13.49
CA SER A 108 -12.80 -5.10 13.78
C SER A 108 -13.68 -4.60 12.64
N ARG A 109 -14.98 -4.94 12.66
CA ARG A 109 -15.95 -4.50 11.65
C ARG A 109 -16.43 -3.08 11.96
N LEU A 110 -16.19 -2.15 11.04
CA LEU A 110 -16.36 -0.71 11.22
C LEU A 110 -17.41 -0.13 10.26
N GLY A 111 -18.02 0.99 10.65
CA GLY A 111 -19.11 1.64 9.92
C GLY A 111 -20.21 2.09 10.90
N ARG A 112 -20.94 3.17 10.62
CA ARG A 112 -22.08 3.57 11.47
C ARG A 112 -23.34 2.73 11.25
N SER A 113 -23.53 2.23 10.03
CA SER A 113 -24.75 1.50 9.63
C SER A 113 -24.65 -0.02 9.86
N ARG A 114 -25.60 -0.79 9.32
CA ARG A 114 -25.52 -2.27 9.25
C ARG A 114 -24.47 -2.74 8.25
N TYR A 115 -24.20 -1.93 7.23
CA TYR A 115 -23.10 -2.16 6.33
C TYR A 115 -21.81 -1.79 7.07
N LYS A 116 -20.90 -2.76 7.15
CA LYS A 116 -19.61 -2.62 7.84
C LYS A 116 -18.52 -3.22 6.98
N GLU A 117 -17.33 -2.67 7.16
CA GLU A 117 -16.11 -3.02 6.43
C GLU A 117 -14.97 -3.28 7.42
N GLN A 118 -13.86 -3.82 6.93
CA GLN A 118 -12.64 -4.02 7.69
C GLN A 118 -11.44 -3.53 6.90
N PHE A 119 -10.44 -3.04 7.61
CA PHE A 119 -9.10 -2.79 7.08
C PHE A 119 -8.29 -4.07 7.20
N MET A 120 -7.79 -4.60 6.08
CA MET A 120 -6.96 -5.79 6.06
C MET A 120 -5.56 -5.45 5.55
N PHE A 121 -4.55 -5.65 6.39
CA PHE A 121 -3.15 -5.58 6.00
C PHE A 121 -2.67 -6.98 5.63
N LEU A 122 -2.04 -7.10 4.46
CA LEU A 122 -1.30 -8.28 4.02
C LEU A 122 0.17 -7.90 3.92
N TYR A 123 1.06 -8.69 4.50
CA TYR A 123 2.48 -8.37 4.49
C TYR A 123 3.36 -9.61 4.50
N ARG A 124 4.57 -9.47 3.95
CA ARG A 124 5.59 -10.52 3.90
C ARG A 124 6.28 -10.63 5.25
N ASP A 125 6.06 -11.73 5.96
CA ASP A 125 6.52 -11.92 7.34
C ASP A 125 8.04 -12.12 7.47
N ASP A 126 8.73 -12.39 6.35
CA ASP A 126 10.19 -12.45 6.27
C ASP A 126 10.85 -11.07 6.10
N LEU A 127 10.08 -10.02 5.75
CA LEU A 127 10.62 -8.68 5.48
C LEU A 127 10.29 -7.66 6.57
N VAL A 128 9.20 -7.88 7.32
CA VAL A 128 8.71 -6.97 8.35
C VAL A 128 8.20 -7.73 9.57
N ASN A 129 8.37 -7.13 10.75
CA ASN A 129 7.71 -7.61 11.96
C ASN A 129 6.62 -6.63 12.37
N LEU A 130 5.41 -7.12 12.67
CA LEU A 130 4.38 -6.34 13.34
C LEU A 130 4.79 -6.14 14.81
N MET A 131 5.03 -4.89 15.20
CA MET A 131 5.50 -4.54 16.55
C MET A 131 4.36 -4.22 17.51
N ASP A 132 3.34 -3.52 17.02
CA ASP A 132 2.15 -3.14 17.78
C ASP A 132 1.01 -2.80 16.80
N SER A 133 -0.23 -2.90 17.26
CA SER A 133 -1.40 -2.44 16.50
C SER A 133 -2.51 -2.00 17.45
N TYR A 134 -3.34 -1.05 17.02
CA TYR A 134 -4.54 -0.69 17.76
C TYR A 134 -5.61 -0.04 16.87
N GLN A 135 -6.86 -0.17 17.31
CA GLN A 135 -8.00 0.53 16.74
C GLN A 135 -8.11 1.92 17.37
N PHE A 136 -8.03 2.98 16.58
CA PHE A 136 -8.21 4.34 17.09
C PHE A 136 -9.69 4.61 17.33
N GLU A 137 -10.12 4.63 18.59
CA GLU A 137 -11.51 4.92 18.93
C GLU A 137 -11.68 6.42 19.22
N ASP A 138 -12.18 7.17 18.23
CA ASP A 138 -12.32 8.63 18.34
C ASP A 138 -13.29 9.05 19.46
N SER A 139 -14.35 8.28 19.67
CA SER A 139 -15.34 8.50 20.72
C SER A 139 -14.72 8.44 22.11
N LYS A 140 -13.73 7.57 22.33
CA LYS A 140 -13.00 7.46 23.60
C LYS A 140 -11.84 8.44 23.71
N THR A 141 -11.16 8.69 22.59
CA THR A 141 -9.90 9.46 22.58
C THR A 141 -10.15 10.96 22.48
N LEU A 142 -11.14 11.36 21.69
CA LEU A 142 -11.47 12.74 21.36
C LEU A 142 -12.84 13.19 21.89
N ASN A 143 -13.63 12.28 22.48
CA ASN A 143 -15.03 12.52 22.87
C ASN A 143 -15.89 12.99 21.68
N GLN A 144 -15.62 12.46 20.48
CA GLN A 144 -16.32 12.76 19.23
C GLN A 144 -16.47 11.47 18.42
N ASP A 145 -17.57 11.31 17.67
CA ASP A 145 -17.74 10.26 16.66
C ASP A 145 -17.67 10.93 15.29
N VAL A 146 -16.47 11.01 14.72
CA VAL A 146 -16.15 11.65 13.46
C VAL A 146 -15.95 10.62 12.37
N PHE A 147 -15.16 9.59 12.60
CA PHE A 147 -14.90 8.57 11.60
C PHE A 147 -16.05 7.58 11.50
N SER A 148 -16.56 7.33 10.29
CA SER A 148 -17.47 6.19 10.09
C SER A 148 -16.71 4.86 10.25
N ARG A 149 -15.43 4.84 9.84
CA ARG A 149 -14.51 3.71 9.99
C ARG A 149 -13.24 4.19 10.69
N ASP A 150 -13.23 4.03 12.01
CA ASP A 150 -12.07 4.30 12.86
C ASP A 150 -10.76 3.72 12.28
N PRO A 151 -9.65 4.47 12.20
CA PRO A 151 -8.39 3.93 11.66
C PRO A 151 -7.81 2.77 12.49
N TYR A 152 -7.46 1.66 11.83
CA TYR A 152 -6.77 0.52 12.45
C TYR A 152 -5.27 0.57 12.21
N ILE A 153 -4.53 1.10 13.18
CA ILE A 153 -3.14 1.54 13.00
C ILE A 153 -2.18 0.40 13.32
N LEU A 154 -1.21 0.16 12.44
CA LEU A 154 -0.17 -0.86 12.62
C LEU A 154 1.21 -0.21 12.64
N ARG A 155 2.09 -0.69 13.52
CA ARG A 155 3.49 -0.32 13.58
C ARG A 155 4.36 -1.49 13.20
N PHE A 156 5.18 -1.32 12.17
CA PHE A 156 6.09 -2.33 11.65
C PHE A 156 7.54 -1.97 11.98
N LYS A 157 8.33 -3.02 12.21
CA LYS A 157 9.78 -2.97 12.05
C LYS A 157 10.16 -3.52 10.68
N CYS A 158 10.71 -2.67 9.82
CA CYS A 158 11.14 -3.01 8.48
C CYS A 158 12.64 -3.38 8.48
N HIS A 159 12.99 -4.58 8.00
CA HIS A 159 14.35 -5.11 8.21
C HIS A 159 15.36 -4.54 7.22
N THR A 160 14.93 -4.31 5.98
CA THR A 160 15.82 -3.94 4.86
C THR A 160 15.87 -2.44 4.58
N THR A 161 14.89 -1.66 5.01
CA THR A 161 14.76 -0.24 4.67
C THR A 161 15.69 0.67 5.46
N GLU A 162 16.04 1.85 4.89
CA GLU A 162 16.74 2.93 5.60
C GLU A 162 15.98 3.34 6.88
N LEU A 163 14.66 3.47 6.72
CA LEU A 163 13.70 3.73 7.79
C LEU A 163 13.14 2.40 8.31
N GLN A 164 13.62 1.95 9.47
CA GLN A 164 13.28 0.64 10.02
C GLN A 164 12.04 0.61 10.91
N ASP A 165 11.51 1.77 11.31
CA ASP A 165 10.31 1.90 12.12
C ASP A 165 9.26 2.62 11.29
N LEU A 166 8.14 1.97 10.99
CA LEU A 166 7.11 2.50 10.10
C LEU A 166 5.73 2.32 10.73
N VAL A 167 4.97 3.40 10.81
CA VAL A 167 3.56 3.39 11.23
C VAL A 167 2.67 3.62 10.03
N LEU A 168 1.67 2.74 9.85
CA LEU A 168 0.65 2.85 8.80
C LEU A 168 -0.70 3.20 9.41
N ILE A 169 -1.31 4.29 8.92
CA ILE A 169 -2.68 4.70 9.24
C ILE A 169 -3.56 4.42 8.01
N PRO A 170 -4.47 3.43 8.08
CA PRO A 170 -5.40 3.17 6.99
C PRO A 170 -6.52 4.22 6.97
N VAL A 171 -6.99 4.57 5.77
CA VAL A 171 -8.10 5.50 5.60
C VAL A 171 -9.10 4.94 4.58
N HIS A 172 -10.38 5.02 4.93
CA HIS A 172 -11.49 4.92 3.99
C HIS A 172 -12.56 5.91 4.44
N THR A 173 -12.54 7.12 3.91
CA THR A 173 -13.46 8.18 4.34
C THR A 173 -14.88 7.94 3.84
N THR A 174 -15.86 8.54 4.51
CA THR A 174 -17.21 8.62 3.95
C THR A 174 -17.23 9.74 2.92
N PRO A 175 -17.69 9.53 1.67
CA PRO A 175 -17.64 10.57 0.64
C PRO A 175 -18.28 11.90 1.06
N GLU A 176 -19.39 11.84 1.79
CA GLU A 176 -20.12 13.03 2.26
C GLU A 176 -19.45 13.77 3.43
N ASP A 177 -18.57 13.10 4.18
CA ASP A 177 -17.88 13.64 5.37
C ASP A 177 -16.35 13.71 5.16
N SER A 178 -15.88 13.63 3.90
CA SER A 178 -14.46 13.43 3.60
C SER A 178 -13.58 14.58 4.08
N ASP A 179 -13.98 15.83 3.93
CA ASP A 179 -13.23 16.98 4.42
C ASP A 179 -13.06 16.95 5.95
N VAL A 180 -14.11 16.58 6.68
CA VAL A 180 -14.13 16.48 8.14
C VAL A 180 -13.28 15.31 8.63
N GLU A 181 -13.46 14.11 8.06
CA GLU A 181 -12.69 12.91 8.41
C GLU A 181 -11.19 13.13 8.10
N LEU A 182 -10.86 13.74 6.96
CA LEU A 182 -9.47 14.02 6.59
C LEU A 182 -8.79 15.03 7.52
N ASP A 183 -9.50 16.09 7.94
CA ASP A 183 -8.93 17.02 8.92
C ASP A 183 -8.64 16.33 10.26
N LYS A 184 -9.51 15.41 10.67
CA LYS A 184 -9.39 14.64 11.92
C LYS A 184 -8.18 13.71 11.94
N LEU A 185 -7.64 13.31 10.80
CA LEU A 185 -6.41 12.50 10.71
C LEU A 185 -5.20 13.19 11.35
N TYR A 186 -5.19 14.52 11.47
CA TYR A 186 -4.15 15.24 12.21
C TYR A 186 -4.15 14.85 13.70
N ASP A 187 -5.34 14.70 14.29
CA ASP A 187 -5.49 14.32 15.70
C ASP A 187 -5.06 12.86 15.92
N VAL A 188 -5.34 11.97 14.96
CA VAL A 188 -4.85 10.58 14.95
C VAL A 188 -3.32 10.54 14.90
N PHE A 189 -2.71 11.34 14.02
CA PHE A 189 -1.25 11.48 13.94
C PHE A 189 -0.65 11.96 15.28
N MET A 190 -1.28 12.94 15.93
CA MET A 190 -0.83 13.45 17.23
C MET A 190 -0.92 12.39 18.35
N ASP A 191 -1.97 11.56 18.35
CA ASP A 191 -2.08 10.43 19.28
C ASP A 191 -0.94 9.42 19.07
N ILE A 192 -0.65 9.05 17.83
CA ILE A 192 0.46 8.15 17.47
C ILE A 192 1.81 8.73 17.94
N LYS A 193 2.07 10.01 17.62
CA LYS A 193 3.30 10.70 18.04
C LYS A 193 3.43 10.71 19.56
N LYS A 194 2.33 10.86 20.30
CA LYS A 194 2.31 10.79 21.75
C LYS A 194 2.53 9.37 22.27
N LYS A 195 1.88 8.36 21.68
CA LYS A 195 1.87 6.95 22.12
C LYS A 195 3.22 6.27 21.84
N TRP A 196 3.71 6.36 20.61
CA TRP A 196 4.88 5.61 20.15
C TRP A 196 6.15 6.44 20.00
N LYS A 197 6.08 7.77 20.19
CA LYS A 197 7.23 8.69 20.12
C LYS A 197 7.98 8.59 18.80
N THR A 198 7.24 8.43 17.70
CA THR A 198 7.78 8.31 16.35
C THR A 198 7.07 9.29 15.41
N ASP A 199 7.82 9.81 14.46
CA ASP A 199 7.34 10.67 13.38
C ASP A 199 7.25 9.91 12.04
N ASN A 200 7.66 8.63 12.03
CA ASN A 200 7.72 7.79 10.84
C ASN A 200 6.34 7.25 10.45
N VAL A 201 5.45 8.15 10.05
CA VAL A 201 4.05 7.86 9.80
C VAL A 201 3.74 7.98 8.31
N MET A 202 3.05 6.97 7.78
CA MET A 202 2.43 6.98 6.47
C MET A 202 0.91 6.77 6.62
N ILE A 203 0.14 7.67 6.03
CA ILE A 203 -1.31 7.64 5.96
C ILE A 203 -1.69 7.28 4.53
N LEU A 204 -2.44 6.21 4.34
CA LEU A 204 -2.72 5.67 3.02
C LEU A 204 -4.10 5.04 2.94
N GLY A 205 -4.77 5.19 1.81
CA GLY A 205 -6.14 4.73 1.67
C GLY A 205 -6.93 5.45 0.61
N ASP A 206 -8.23 5.14 0.57
CA ASP A 206 -9.22 5.88 -0.18
C ASP A 206 -9.70 7.06 0.64
N PHE A 207 -9.22 8.24 0.27
CA PHE A 207 -9.51 9.48 0.99
C PHE A 207 -10.76 10.18 0.44
N ASN A 208 -11.30 9.73 -0.69
CA ASN A 208 -12.29 10.48 -1.48
C ASN A 208 -11.84 11.95 -1.70
N ALA A 209 -10.53 12.19 -1.83
CA ALA A 209 -9.89 13.51 -1.76
C ALA A 209 -9.90 14.31 -3.07
N ASP A 210 -10.98 14.22 -3.86
CA ASP A 210 -11.14 14.94 -5.13
C ASP A 210 -12.61 14.96 -5.60
N GLY A 211 -12.85 15.45 -6.81
CA GLY A 211 -14.15 15.39 -7.47
C GLY A 211 -15.19 16.24 -6.75
N SER A 212 -16.38 15.68 -6.53
CA SER A 212 -17.46 16.34 -5.83
C SER A 212 -17.38 16.24 -4.30
N TYR A 213 -16.46 15.41 -3.77
CA TYR A 213 -16.42 15.09 -2.35
C TYR A 213 -15.59 16.09 -1.55
N VAL A 214 -14.47 16.56 -2.10
CA VAL A 214 -13.64 17.60 -1.48
C VAL A 214 -13.24 18.64 -2.51
N SER A 215 -13.74 19.86 -2.35
CA SER A 215 -13.38 20.98 -3.24
C SER A 215 -11.93 21.43 -3.01
N LYS A 216 -11.34 22.10 -4.01
CA LYS A 216 -10.02 22.74 -3.88
C LYS A 216 -9.93 23.77 -2.75
N LYS A 217 -11.06 24.30 -2.28
CA LYS A 217 -11.12 25.24 -1.16
C LYS A 217 -11.06 24.49 0.18
N GLU A 218 -11.89 23.46 0.36
CA GLU A 218 -11.89 22.60 1.56
C GLU A 218 -10.57 21.88 1.71
N MET A 219 -9.99 21.37 0.61
CA MET A 219 -8.69 20.71 0.63
C MET A 219 -7.60 21.58 1.28
N LYS A 220 -7.64 22.91 1.09
CA LYS A 220 -6.66 23.84 1.69
C LYS A 220 -6.84 24.05 3.19
N THR A 221 -8.02 23.76 3.75
CA THR A 221 -8.30 23.94 5.18
C THR A 221 -7.97 22.71 6.01
N ILE A 222 -7.86 21.53 5.39
CA ILE A 222 -7.49 20.27 6.04
C ILE A 222 -6.07 20.38 6.64
N ARG A 223 -5.90 20.08 7.93
CA ARG A 223 -4.62 20.20 8.65
C ARG A 223 -3.50 19.35 8.04
N ILE A 224 -3.78 18.09 7.71
CA ILE A 224 -2.78 17.21 7.06
C ILE A 224 -2.43 17.63 5.62
N ARG A 225 -3.13 18.62 5.04
CA ARG A 225 -2.84 19.18 3.72
C ARG A 225 -2.16 20.55 3.80
N SER A 226 -2.53 21.36 4.78
CA SER A 226 -2.00 22.71 4.97
C SER A 226 -0.64 22.72 5.69
N ASP A 227 -0.41 21.79 6.62
CA ASP A 227 0.88 21.60 7.29
C ASP A 227 1.91 21.03 6.30
N LYS A 228 3.04 21.73 6.16
CA LYS A 228 4.10 21.42 5.18
C LYS A 228 4.97 20.23 5.55
N ASN A 229 4.85 19.72 6.78
CA ASN A 229 5.51 18.48 7.17
C ASN A 229 4.78 17.25 6.65
N PHE A 230 3.53 17.39 6.19
CA PHE A 230 2.81 16.30 5.52
C PHE A 230 3.08 16.37 4.01
N HIS A 231 3.75 15.37 3.48
CA HIS A 231 4.06 15.26 2.06
C HIS A 231 3.04 14.34 1.39
N TRP A 232 2.18 14.93 0.54
CA TRP A 232 1.22 14.19 -0.27
C TRP A 232 1.94 13.65 -1.51
N LEU A 233 2.16 12.35 -1.54
CA LEU A 233 2.98 11.70 -2.56
C LEU A 233 2.20 11.43 -3.85
N ILE A 234 0.88 11.21 -3.74
CA ILE A 234 -0.03 11.14 -4.89
C ILE A 234 -0.55 12.55 -5.18
N SER A 235 -0.15 13.08 -6.34
CA SER A 235 -0.51 14.42 -6.81
C SER A 235 -1.98 14.51 -7.21
N ASP A 236 -2.59 15.70 -7.11
CA ASP A 236 -4.03 15.95 -7.36
C ASP A 236 -4.47 15.75 -8.84
N ASP A 237 -3.54 15.44 -9.73
CA ASP A 237 -3.76 15.24 -11.17
C ASP A 237 -3.62 13.77 -11.59
N GLN A 238 -3.54 12.83 -10.63
CA GLN A 238 -3.38 11.41 -10.90
C GLN A 238 -4.70 10.66 -10.76
N ASP A 239 -5.16 10.05 -11.84
CA ASP A 239 -6.36 9.21 -11.82
C ASP A 239 -6.13 7.92 -11.03
N THR A 240 -6.88 7.75 -9.94
CA THR A 240 -6.84 6.54 -9.10
C THR A 240 -8.05 5.64 -9.31
N THR A 241 -8.88 5.90 -10.32
CA THR A 241 -10.11 5.14 -10.58
C THR A 241 -10.00 4.27 -11.83
N ALA A 242 -10.51 3.05 -11.77
CA ALA A 242 -10.68 2.20 -12.96
C ALA A 242 -11.93 2.58 -13.78
N SER A 243 -12.78 3.46 -13.25
CA SER A 243 -14.01 3.92 -13.89
C SER A 243 -13.73 4.94 -14.99
N LYS A 244 -14.21 4.68 -16.21
CA LYS A 244 -14.15 5.65 -17.33
C LYS A 244 -15.04 6.89 -17.18
N LYS A 245 -15.78 7.01 -16.07
CA LYS A 245 -16.73 8.11 -15.86
C LYS A 245 -16.08 9.34 -15.22
N ASN A 246 -14.89 9.19 -14.65
CA ASN A 246 -14.16 10.27 -14.01
C ASN A 246 -12.64 10.01 -14.15
N SER A 247 -11.84 10.90 -13.57
CA SER A 247 -10.39 10.76 -13.48
C SER A 247 -9.89 11.32 -12.15
N ASN A 248 -10.62 11.00 -11.07
CA ASN A 248 -10.44 11.64 -9.78
C ASN A 248 -9.27 11.02 -8.99
N THR A 249 -8.66 11.83 -8.14
CA THR A 249 -7.56 11.42 -7.24
C THR A 249 -8.08 11.08 -5.84
N TYR A 250 -8.88 10.03 -5.73
CA TYR A 250 -9.49 9.63 -4.46
C TYR A 250 -8.48 8.99 -3.50
N ASP A 251 -7.68 8.06 -4.01
CA ASP A 251 -6.73 7.29 -3.21
C ASP A 251 -5.42 8.07 -3.02
N ARG A 252 -4.91 8.09 -1.79
CA ARG A 252 -3.76 8.93 -1.42
C ARG A 252 -2.73 8.16 -0.60
N ILE A 253 -1.51 8.66 -0.68
CA ILE A 253 -0.40 8.33 0.23
C ILE A 253 0.17 9.65 0.73
N VAL A 254 0.17 9.82 2.05
CA VAL A 254 0.69 10.99 2.76
C VAL A 254 1.72 10.51 3.78
N ILE A 255 2.89 11.13 3.84
CA ILE A 255 3.94 10.81 4.82
C ILE A 255 4.25 12.04 5.66
N TYR A 256 4.77 11.84 6.87
CA TYR A 256 5.18 12.94 7.75
C TYR A 256 6.70 13.07 7.88
N GLY A 257 7.20 14.28 7.73
CA GLY A 257 8.59 14.66 7.99
C GLY A 257 9.57 14.35 6.85
N ASN A 258 10.71 15.06 6.89
CA ASN A 258 11.74 14.95 5.86
C ASN A 258 12.44 13.58 5.87
N ASP A 259 12.59 12.93 7.04
CA ASP A 259 13.23 11.62 7.13
C ASP A 259 12.45 10.56 6.32
N MET A 260 11.12 10.57 6.42
CA MET A 260 10.25 9.72 5.60
C MET A 260 10.36 10.10 4.12
N LEU A 261 10.41 11.40 3.80
CA LEU A 261 10.53 11.87 2.42
C LEU A 261 11.85 11.45 1.78
N GLU A 262 12.94 11.51 2.52
CA GLU A 262 14.26 11.05 2.10
C GLU A 262 14.32 9.53 1.94
N ALA A 263 13.59 8.79 2.78
CA ALA A 263 13.49 7.32 2.67
C ALA A 263 12.66 6.86 1.46
N VAL A 264 11.83 7.71 0.85
CA VAL A 264 11.06 7.38 -0.36
C VAL A 264 11.96 7.39 -1.59
N VAL A 265 11.81 6.40 -2.47
CA VAL A 265 12.40 6.42 -3.81
C VAL A 265 11.70 7.50 -4.64
N PRO A 266 12.42 8.53 -5.13
CA PRO A 266 11.79 9.63 -5.88
C PRO A 266 11.00 9.13 -7.09
N GLY A 267 9.78 9.65 -7.27
CA GLY A 267 8.88 9.28 -8.37
C GLY A 267 8.29 7.87 -8.29
N SER A 268 8.50 7.14 -7.19
CA SER A 268 7.92 5.80 -7.01
C SER A 268 6.42 5.83 -6.64
N ALA A 269 5.95 6.93 -6.06
CA ALA A 269 4.56 7.08 -5.63
C ALA A 269 3.62 7.34 -6.81
N LYS A 270 2.68 6.43 -7.08
CA LYS A 270 1.75 6.50 -8.23
C LYS A 270 0.59 5.51 -8.10
N PRO A 271 -0.52 5.67 -8.85
CA PRO A 271 -1.49 4.61 -9.04
C PRO A 271 -0.93 3.49 -9.92
N PHE A 272 -1.28 2.25 -9.59
CA PHE A 272 -1.02 1.07 -10.40
C PHE A 272 -2.24 0.73 -11.23
N ASN A 273 -2.27 1.22 -12.46
CA ASN A 273 -3.31 0.88 -13.43
C ASN A 273 -3.17 -0.59 -13.87
N PHE A 274 -3.78 -1.51 -13.09
CA PHE A 274 -3.73 -2.96 -13.34
C PHE A 274 -4.45 -3.35 -14.63
N GLN A 275 -5.45 -2.57 -15.05
CA GLN A 275 -6.14 -2.78 -16.31
C GLN A 275 -5.15 -2.70 -17.47
N ARG A 276 -4.38 -1.62 -17.55
CA ARG A 276 -3.34 -1.43 -18.56
C ARG A 276 -2.20 -2.44 -18.38
N ALA A 277 -1.76 -2.67 -17.14
CA ALA A 277 -0.62 -3.54 -16.86
C ALA A 277 -0.87 -5.00 -17.25
N TYR A 278 -2.11 -5.47 -17.15
CA TYR A 278 -2.48 -6.85 -17.45
C TYR A 278 -3.34 -7.01 -18.72
N GLY A 279 -3.58 -5.93 -19.46
CA GLY A 279 -4.37 -5.95 -20.69
C GLY A 279 -5.82 -6.38 -20.47
N LEU A 280 -6.44 -5.95 -19.38
CA LEU A 280 -7.82 -6.32 -19.04
C LEU A 280 -8.83 -5.49 -19.83
N SER A 281 -10.00 -6.08 -20.12
CA SER A 281 -11.15 -5.32 -20.59
C SER A 281 -11.67 -4.39 -19.48
N ASP A 282 -12.50 -3.42 -19.85
CA ASP A 282 -13.12 -2.51 -18.87
C ASP A 282 -13.99 -3.29 -17.87
N GLU A 283 -14.75 -4.25 -18.37
CA GLU A 283 -15.65 -5.09 -17.56
C GLU A 283 -14.84 -5.89 -16.54
N LEU A 284 -13.79 -6.58 -16.99
CA LEU A 284 -12.96 -7.38 -16.10
C LEU A 284 -12.18 -6.51 -15.10
N ALA A 285 -11.79 -5.29 -15.49
CA ALA A 285 -11.16 -4.36 -14.55
C ALA A 285 -12.14 -3.96 -13.44
N LEU A 286 -13.39 -3.65 -13.79
CA LEU A 286 -14.44 -3.30 -12.82
C LEU A 286 -14.89 -4.49 -11.98
N ASP A 287 -14.84 -5.73 -12.50
CA ASP A 287 -15.05 -6.94 -11.72
C ASP A 287 -13.97 -7.12 -10.64
N VAL A 288 -12.75 -6.63 -10.89
CA VAL A 288 -11.66 -6.57 -9.90
C VAL A 288 -11.91 -5.44 -8.90
N SER A 289 -11.93 -4.18 -9.34
CA SER A 289 -12.27 -3.01 -8.52
C SER A 289 -12.51 -1.77 -9.39
N ASP A 290 -13.27 -0.80 -8.89
CA ASP A 290 -13.41 0.53 -9.49
C ASP A 290 -12.30 1.51 -9.07
N HIS A 291 -11.39 1.10 -8.20
CA HIS A 291 -10.17 1.84 -7.82
C HIS A 291 -8.91 1.16 -8.38
N TYR A 292 -7.84 1.91 -8.54
CA TYR A 292 -6.48 1.39 -8.73
C TYR A 292 -5.72 1.44 -7.40
N PRO A 293 -4.84 0.46 -7.09
CA PRO A 293 -3.95 0.59 -5.96
C PRO A 293 -3.09 1.84 -6.08
N VAL A 294 -2.87 2.59 -5.01
CA VAL A 294 -1.79 3.57 -4.92
C VAL A 294 -0.58 2.93 -4.26
N GLU A 295 0.58 3.04 -4.89
CA GLU A 295 1.81 2.39 -4.46
C GLU A 295 2.92 3.41 -4.20
N VAL A 296 3.86 3.08 -3.30
CA VAL A 296 5.10 3.83 -3.03
C VAL A 296 6.23 2.85 -2.72
N THR A 297 7.48 3.27 -2.94
CA THR A 297 8.67 2.45 -2.63
C THR A 297 9.60 3.16 -1.65
N LEU A 298 10.03 2.47 -0.61
CA LEU A 298 11.06 2.91 0.33
C LEU A 298 12.44 2.34 -0.05
N LYS A 299 13.49 3.13 0.19
CA LYS A 299 14.89 2.77 -0.05
C LYS A 299 15.38 1.72 0.96
N SER A 300 16.22 0.79 0.52
CA SER A 300 16.95 -0.16 1.39
C SER A 300 18.32 0.34 1.81
N LYS A 301 18.77 -0.18 2.96
CA LYS A 301 20.16 -0.12 3.45
C LYS A 301 21.09 -1.10 2.73
N VAL A 302 20.53 -2.15 2.13
CA VAL A 302 21.25 -3.26 1.50
C VAL A 302 21.20 -3.10 -0.02
N PRO A 303 22.37 -3.13 -0.72
CA PRO A 303 22.42 -3.30 -2.17
C PRO A 303 21.72 -4.62 -2.55
N ASP A 304 20.89 -4.62 -3.60
CA ASP A 304 20.31 -5.82 -4.18
C ASP A 304 21.43 -6.78 -4.60
N ASP A 305 21.30 -8.04 -4.20
CA ASP A 305 21.77 -9.13 -5.05
C ASP A 305 20.83 -9.17 -6.26
N GLU A 306 21.40 -9.16 -7.48
CA GLU A 306 20.67 -9.08 -8.74
C GLU A 306 19.38 -9.91 -8.73
N ASP A 307 18.26 -9.26 -9.03
CA ASP A 307 17.00 -9.89 -9.41
C ASP A 307 17.27 -10.72 -10.67
N GLY A 308 17.64 -11.98 -10.44
CA GLY A 308 17.81 -12.99 -11.47
C GLY A 308 16.47 -13.20 -12.16
N GLY A 309 16.32 -12.57 -13.32
CA GLY A 309 15.26 -12.86 -14.27
C GLY A 309 15.12 -14.38 -14.44
N LEU A 310 13.86 -14.82 -14.44
CA LEU A 310 13.42 -16.20 -14.53
C LEU A 310 14.27 -17.03 -15.50
N ASP A 311 15.12 -17.91 -14.96
CA ASP A 311 15.68 -19.04 -15.69
C ASP A 311 14.80 -20.26 -15.40
N GLU A 312 14.10 -20.75 -16.43
CA GLU A 312 13.11 -21.84 -16.34
C GLU A 312 13.72 -23.19 -15.91
N ASP A 313 15.05 -23.29 -15.77
CA ASP A 313 15.77 -24.57 -15.61
C ASP A 313 16.21 -24.91 -14.17
N GLN A 314 15.99 -24.03 -13.19
CA GLN A 314 16.35 -24.30 -11.77
C GLN A 314 15.19 -24.84 -10.90
N LEU A 315 14.06 -25.21 -11.51
CA LEU A 315 12.85 -25.70 -10.84
C LEU A 315 12.97 -27.11 -10.19
N GLN A 316 14.11 -27.80 -10.29
CA GLN A 316 14.18 -29.22 -9.92
C GLN A 316 14.95 -29.57 -8.62
N ARG A 317 15.61 -28.65 -7.91
CA ARG A 317 16.41 -29.05 -6.72
C ARG A 317 16.46 -28.01 -5.59
N ALA A 318 15.45 -28.02 -4.73
CA ALA A 318 15.62 -27.75 -3.29
C ALA A 318 14.33 -28.15 -2.54
N LEU A 319 14.31 -29.38 -2.04
CA LEU A 319 13.35 -29.86 -1.05
C LEU A 319 14.02 -29.73 0.32
N VAL A 320 13.63 -28.73 1.12
CA VAL A 320 13.33 -28.86 2.57
C VAL A 320 12.57 -27.58 3.00
N PRO A 321 11.29 -27.64 3.41
CA PRO A 321 10.67 -26.57 4.18
C PRO A 321 11.05 -26.72 5.67
N ALA A 322 11.52 -25.64 6.29
CA ALA A 322 11.54 -25.52 7.74
C ALA A 322 10.11 -25.29 8.27
N PRO A 323 9.76 -25.75 9.49
CA PRO A 323 8.42 -25.64 10.00
C PRO A 323 8.16 -24.23 10.58
N SER A 324 7.32 -23.45 9.92
CA SER A 324 6.66 -22.27 10.51
C SER A 324 5.21 -22.64 10.86
N THR A 325 5.03 -23.10 12.08
CA THR A 325 3.71 -23.45 12.65
C THR A 325 3.07 -22.24 13.30
N VAL A 326 1.87 -21.89 12.80
CA VAL A 326 0.73 -21.24 13.51
C VAL A 326 0.80 -19.72 13.71
N THR A 327 -0.05 -18.97 12.99
CA THR A 327 -0.63 -17.66 13.41
C THR A 327 -1.94 -17.33 12.65
N VAL A 328 -2.02 -17.58 11.34
CA VAL A 328 -3.17 -17.20 10.49
C VAL A 328 -4.50 -17.81 10.95
N GLY A 329 -4.46 -19.07 11.39
CA GLY A 329 -5.64 -19.76 11.90
C GLY A 329 -6.19 -19.14 13.18
N GLU A 330 -5.34 -18.55 14.02
CA GLU A 330 -5.74 -17.99 15.31
C GLU A 330 -6.43 -16.64 15.15
N GLU A 331 -5.95 -15.78 14.25
CA GLU A 331 -6.57 -14.48 13.95
C GLU A 331 -7.93 -14.64 13.27
N VAL A 332 -8.01 -15.48 12.23
CA VAL A 332 -9.29 -15.78 11.57
C VAL A 332 -10.25 -16.45 12.55
N LEU A 333 -9.77 -17.34 13.42
CA LEU A 333 -10.58 -17.97 14.46
C LEU A 333 -11.02 -16.97 15.55
N ALA A 334 -10.18 -16.00 15.90
CA ALA A 334 -10.52 -14.94 16.85
C ALA A 334 -11.67 -14.08 16.29
N LEU A 335 -11.59 -13.69 15.01
CA LEU A 335 -12.69 -12.99 14.31
C LEU A 335 -13.96 -13.82 14.27
N GLN A 336 -13.86 -15.13 13.95
CA GLN A 336 -15.02 -16.02 13.94
C GLN A 336 -15.66 -16.13 15.33
N LYS A 337 -14.85 -16.20 16.40
CA LYS A 337 -15.33 -16.20 17.78
C LYS A 337 -16.03 -14.89 18.15
N GLU A 338 -15.45 -13.75 17.77
CA GLU A 338 -16.06 -12.43 18.03
C GLU A 338 -17.38 -12.26 17.25
N ASN A 339 -17.43 -12.67 15.99
CA ASN A 339 -18.66 -12.65 15.18
C ASN A 339 -19.75 -13.56 15.76
N LEU A 340 -19.40 -14.76 16.22
CA LEU A 340 -20.34 -15.65 16.90
C LEU A 340 -20.86 -15.05 18.22
N LEU A 341 -20.02 -14.33 18.96
CA LEU A 341 -20.43 -13.66 20.18
C LEU A 341 -21.43 -12.52 19.88
N LEU A 342 -21.15 -11.71 18.85
CA LEU A 342 -22.05 -10.66 18.38
C LEU A 342 -23.39 -11.22 17.87
N GLU A 343 -23.37 -12.33 17.12
CA GLU A 343 -24.61 -13.00 16.69
C GLU A 343 -25.42 -13.51 17.87
N ARG A 344 -24.76 -14.07 18.89
CA ARG A 344 -25.41 -14.51 20.13
C ARG A 344 -26.05 -13.35 20.89
N GLU A 345 -25.35 -12.23 21.03
CA GLU A 345 -25.89 -11.03 21.68
C GLU A 345 -27.08 -10.45 20.93
N LYS A 346 -26.99 -10.39 19.60
CA LYS A 346 -28.10 -9.97 18.74
C LYS A 346 -29.33 -10.86 18.93
N LEU A 347 -29.14 -12.19 18.92
CA LEU A 347 -30.24 -13.15 19.12
C LEU A 347 -30.90 -12.96 20.51
N ASN A 348 -30.09 -12.71 21.54
CA ASN A 348 -30.61 -12.43 22.89
C ASN A 348 -31.46 -11.16 22.94
N LEU A 349 -31.05 -10.09 22.26
CA LEU A 349 -31.83 -8.85 22.15
C LEU A 349 -33.14 -9.06 21.39
N GLU A 350 -33.12 -9.83 20.29
CA GLU A 350 -34.34 -10.19 19.55
C GLU A 350 -35.31 -10.99 20.43
N ILE A 351 -34.81 -11.96 21.20
CA ILE A 351 -35.62 -12.71 22.17
C ILE A 351 -36.22 -11.78 23.24
N GLN A 352 -35.44 -10.83 23.76
CA GLN A 352 -35.95 -9.85 24.74
C GLN A 352 -37.06 -8.97 24.15
N MET A 353 -36.89 -8.46 22.93
CA MET A 353 -37.92 -7.68 22.26
C MET A 353 -39.21 -8.49 22.04
N LEU A 354 -39.10 -9.75 21.59
CA LEU A 354 -40.24 -10.63 21.39
C LEU A 354 -40.99 -10.88 22.70
N LYS A 355 -40.26 -11.10 23.81
CA LYS A 355 -40.86 -11.23 25.14
C LYS A 355 -41.64 -9.98 25.55
N MET A 356 -41.06 -8.79 25.35
CA MET A 356 -41.74 -7.52 25.64
C MET A 356 -42.99 -7.30 24.77
N GLN A 357 -42.96 -7.73 23.51
CA GLN A 357 -44.12 -7.66 22.62
C GLN A 357 -45.23 -8.63 23.08
N MET A 358 -44.88 -9.86 23.49
CA MET A 358 -45.84 -10.82 24.02
C MET A 358 -46.48 -10.37 25.32
N GLU A 359 -45.74 -9.66 26.19
CA GLU A 359 -46.29 -9.09 27.42
C GLU A 359 -47.30 -7.98 27.15
N LYS A 360 -47.14 -7.21 26.06
CA LYS A 360 -48.12 -6.18 25.64
C LYS A 360 -49.39 -6.73 25.00
N LEU A 361 -49.39 -8.02 24.63
CA LEU A 361 -50.54 -8.72 24.04
C LEU A 361 -51.37 -9.49 25.08
N LYS A 362 -50.93 -9.51 26.34
CA LYS A 362 -51.70 -9.99 27.49
C LYS A 362 -52.36 -8.81 28.17
#